data_AF-A0A8J6CFY3-F1
#
_entry.id   AF-A0A8J6CFY3-F1
#
_cell.length_a   1.000
_cell.length_b   1.000
_cell.length_c   1.000
_cell.angle_alpha   90.00
_cell.angle_beta   90.00
_cell.angle_gamma   90.00
#
_symmetry.space_group_name_H-M   'P 1'
#
loop_
_entity.id
_entity.type
_entity.pdbx_description
1 polymer ?
#
loop_
_entity_poly.entity_id
_entity_poly.type
_entity_poly.pdbx_seq_one_letter_code
_entity_poly.pdbx_strand_id
1 'polypeptide(L)'
;MGARSFATFLDRADVTDRVLGVVKSFEKVDPAKVTAKSHFVSDLGLDSLDTVEVVMAFEDEFTLEIEDKEAEKIQTCEDAINFICAHPHAK
;
A
#
# COMPACT_ATOMS: atom_id res chain seq x y z
N MET A 1 -33.46 6.66 -1.52
CA MET A 1 -32.57 6.77 -2.70
C MET A 1 -31.81 8.08 -2.57
N GLY A 2 -30.64 8.08 -1.93
CA GLY A 2 -29.76 9.24 -1.84
C GLY A 2 -28.48 8.89 -2.56
N ALA A 3 -28.29 9.45 -3.76
CA ALA A 3 -27.10 9.24 -4.57
C ALA A 3 -25.89 9.72 -3.76
N ARG A 4 -25.01 8.79 -3.35
CA ARG A 4 -23.68 9.14 -2.85
C ARG A 4 -22.85 9.54 -4.06
N SER A 5 -22.53 10.82 -4.10
CA SER A 5 -21.63 11.44 -5.05
C SER A 5 -20.31 10.67 -5.10
N PHE A 6 -19.95 10.12 -6.26
CA PHE A 6 -18.63 9.56 -6.53
C PHE A 6 -17.63 10.72 -6.61
N ALA A 7 -17.07 11.14 -5.47
CA ALA A 7 -15.83 11.88 -5.46
C ALA A 7 -14.69 10.87 -5.43
N THR A 8 -13.99 10.71 -6.55
CA THR A 8 -12.88 9.78 -6.78
C THR A 8 -11.59 10.30 -6.13
N PHE A 9 -11.62 10.52 -4.82
CA PHE A 9 -10.43 10.85 -4.04
C PHE A 9 -10.44 9.97 -2.80
N LEU A 10 -9.52 9.01 -2.74
CA LEU A 10 -9.31 8.23 -1.53
C LEU A 10 -8.72 9.17 -0.47
N ASP A 11 -9.36 9.26 0.69
CA ASP A 11 -8.82 10.02 1.80
C ASP A 11 -7.51 9.36 2.26
N ARG A 12 -6.47 10.17 2.53
CA ARG A 12 -5.16 9.65 2.94
C ARG A 12 -5.25 8.73 4.17
N ALA A 13 -6.19 9.00 5.08
CA ALA A 13 -6.45 8.15 6.23
C ALA A 13 -6.93 6.75 5.80
N ASP A 14 -7.89 6.68 4.88
CA ASP A 14 -8.40 5.41 4.35
C ASP A 14 -7.33 4.65 3.58
N VAL A 15 -6.53 5.33 2.75
CA VAL A 15 -5.37 4.73 2.07
C VAL A 15 -4.38 4.17 3.08
N THR A 16 -4.09 4.93 4.15
CA THR A 16 -3.17 4.51 5.21
C THR A 16 -3.66 3.24 5.88
N ASP A 17 -4.93 3.19 6.28
CA ASP A 17 -5.50 2.03 6.96
C ASP A 17 -5.51 0.79 6.06
N ARG A 18 -5.84 0.95 4.78
CA ARG A 18 -5.82 -0.14 3.79
C ARG A 18 -4.40 -0.65 3.52
N VAL A 19 -3.43 0.24 3.27
CA VAL A 19 -2.01 -0.13 3.05
C VAL A 19 -1.46 -0.89 4.25
N LEU A 20 -1.66 -0.34 5.47
CA LEU A 20 -1.20 -1.01 6.68
C LEU A 20 -1.94 -2.35 6.88
N GLY A 21 -3.22 -2.43 6.54
CA GLY A 21 -4.02 -3.66 6.59
C GLY A 21 -3.48 -4.75 5.67
N VAL A 22 -3.16 -4.41 4.42
CA VAL A 22 -2.54 -5.34 3.46
C VAL A 22 -1.22 -5.86 4.02
N VAL A 23 -0.30 -4.98 4.43
CA VAL A 23 1.01 -5.38 4.96
C VAL A 23 0.90 -6.24 6.22
N LYS A 24 -0.04 -5.93 7.11
CA LYS A 24 -0.31 -6.73 8.33
C LYS A 24 -0.90 -8.12 8.03
N SER A 25 -1.44 -8.32 6.84
CA SER A 25 -2.04 -9.60 6.42
C SER A 25 -1.00 -10.59 5.89
N PHE A 26 0.23 -10.16 5.64
CA PHE A 26 1.32 -11.05 5.26
C PHE A 26 1.80 -11.86 6.47
N GLU A 27 1.77 -13.20 6.36
CA GLU A 27 2.15 -14.11 7.45
C GLU A 27 3.60 -13.93 7.94
N LYS A 28 4.48 -13.44 7.07
CA LYS A 28 5.88 -13.18 7.37
C LYS A 28 6.10 -11.91 8.19
N VAL A 29 5.08 -11.06 8.30
CA VAL A 29 5.18 -9.74 8.94
C VAL A 29 4.53 -9.78 10.33
N ASP A 30 5.21 -9.21 11.32
CA ASP A 30 4.62 -8.97 12.63
C ASP A 30 3.76 -7.69 12.58
N PRO A 31 2.43 -7.78 12.74
CA PRO A 31 1.54 -6.63 12.62
C PRO A 31 1.81 -5.55 13.68
N ALA A 32 2.47 -5.89 14.79
CA ALA A 32 2.88 -4.93 15.81
C ALA A 32 4.06 -4.04 15.36
N LYS A 33 4.86 -4.48 14.38
CA LYS A 33 5.98 -3.72 13.82
C LYS A 33 5.58 -2.85 12.63
N VAL A 34 4.43 -3.13 12.02
CA VAL A 34 3.94 -2.39 10.85
C VAL A 34 3.50 -1.00 11.26
N THR A 35 4.22 -0.01 10.76
CA THR A 35 3.92 1.42 10.95
C THR A 35 4.03 2.15 9.62
N ALA A 36 3.52 3.37 9.50
CA ALA A 36 3.70 4.13 8.27
C ALA A 36 5.19 4.26 7.87
N LYS A 37 6.10 4.30 8.85
CA LYS A 37 7.54 4.48 8.60
C LYS A 37 8.32 3.18 8.47
N SER A 38 7.69 2.01 8.65
CA SER A 38 8.41 0.74 8.61
C SER A 38 8.87 0.43 7.19
N HIS A 39 10.15 0.12 7.06
CA HIS A 39 10.77 -0.34 5.84
C HIS A 39 10.50 -1.83 5.61
N PHE A 40 10.07 -2.21 4.41
CA PHE A 40 9.67 -3.59 4.09
C PHE A 40 10.81 -4.58 4.33
N VAL A 41 12.00 -4.30 3.80
CA VAL A 41 13.17 -5.16 4.01
C VAL A 41 13.80 -4.97 5.40
N SER A 42 14.20 -3.74 5.77
CA SER A 42 15.01 -3.52 6.97
C SER A 42 14.26 -3.69 8.29
N ASP A 43 12.98 -3.31 8.38
CA ASP A 43 12.22 -3.38 9.63
C ASP A 43 11.30 -4.60 9.69
N LEU A 44 10.64 -4.92 8.56
CA LEU A 44 9.70 -6.05 8.50
C LEU A 44 10.38 -7.36 8.06
N GLY A 45 11.61 -7.30 7.58
CA GLY A 45 12.39 -8.50 7.21
C GLY A 45 11.90 -9.20 5.95
N LEU A 46 11.16 -8.49 5.09
CA LEU A 46 10.69 -9.03 3.82
C LEU A 46 11.86 -9.18 2.84
N ASP A 47 11.86 -10.28 2.10
CA ASP A 47 12.82 -10.47 1.00
C ASP A 47 12.37 -9.74 -0.28
N SER A 48 13.20 -9.77 -1.32
CA SER A 48 12.88 -9.10 -2.59
C SER A 48 11.68 -9.70 -3.33
N LEU A 49 11.34 -10.98 -3.08
CA LEU A 49 10.16 -11.62 -3.68
C LEU A 49 8.91 -11.20 -2.91
N ASP A 50 9.00 -11.17 -1.59
CA ASP A 50 7.94 -10.70 -0.71
C ASP A 50 7.57 -9.25 -0.99
N THR A 51 8.55 -8.38 -1.28
CA THR A 51 8.26 -7.01 -1.68
C THR A 51 7.47 -6.92 -2.98
N VAL A 52 7.70 -7.84 -3.93
CA VAL A 52 6.91 -7.91 -5.18
C VAL A 52 5.48 -8.37 -4.86
N GLU A 53 5.30 -9.34 -3.98
CA GLU A 53 3.97 -9.79 -3.53
C GLU A 53 3.19 -8.67 -2.82
N VAL A 54 3.85 -7.88 -1.97
CA VAL A 54 3.25 -6.72 -1.30
C VAL A 54 2.80 -5.66 -2.31
N VAL A 55 3.62 -5.36 -3.31
CA VAL A 55 3.28 -4.39 -4.37
C VAL A 55 2.09 -4.90 -5.19
N MET A 56 2.09 -6.17 -5.63
CA MET A 56 0.96 -6.77 -6.34
C MET A 56 -0.33 -6.75 -5.50
N ALA A 57 -0.23 -6.96 -4.18
CA ALA A 57 -1.38 -6.85 -3.29
C ALA A 57 -1.94 -5.41 -3.22
N PHE A 58 -1.09 -4.38 -3.32
CA PHE A 58 -1.56 -3.00 -3.43
C PHE A 58 -2.21 -2.72 -4.80
N GLU A 59 -1.64 -3.24 -5.88
CA GLU A 59 -2.24 -3.15 -7.22
C GLU A 59 -3.65 -3.72 -7.25
N ASP A 60 -3.85 -4.93 -6.70
CA ASP A 60 -5.15 -5.58 -6.61
C ASP A 60 -6.10 -4.85 -5.66
N GLU A 61 -5.64 -4.45 -4.47
CA GLU A 61 -6.47 -3.78 -3.45
C GLU A 61 -7.02 -2.45 -3.94
N PHE A 62 -6.21 -1.69 -4.69
CA PHE A 62 -6.55 -0.35 -5.14
C PHE A 62 -6.86 -0.27 -6.63
N THR A 63 -6.91 -1.41 -7.33
CA THR A 63 -7.08 -1.52 -8.80
C THR A 63 -6.20 -0.53 -9.58
N LEU A 64 -4.90 -0.56 -9.29
CA LEU A 64 -3.88 0.29 -9.91
C LEU A 64 -2.75 -0.56 -10.51
N GLU A 65 -1.95 0.04 -11.39
CA GLU A 65 -0.74 -0.57 -11.94
C GLU A 65 0.47 0.22 -11.45
N ILE A 66 1.44 -0.44 -10.83
CA ILE A 66 2.71 0.13 -10.38
C ILE A 66 3.79 -0.37 -11.33
N GLU A 67 4.41 0.52 -12.09
CA GLU A 67 5.55 0.13 -12.93
C GLU A 67 6.71 -0.36 -12.05
N ASP A 68 7.51 -1.31 -12.53
CA ASP A 68 8.68 -1.86 -11.82
C ASP A 68 9.59 -0.76 -11.23
N LYS A 69 9.80 0.34 -11.99
CA LYS A 69 10.63 1.47 -11.57
C LYS A 69 10.05 2.27 -10.41
N GLU A 70 8.74 2.24 -10.24
CA GLU A 70 8.03 2.89 -9.14
C GLU A 70 7.96 1.95 -7.95
N ALA A 71 7.70 0.66 -8.18
CA ALA A 71 7.79 -0.40 -7.18
C ALA A 71 9.17 -0.43 -6.50
N GLU A 72 10.26 -0.28 -7.25
CA GLU A 72 11.64 -0.18 -6.72
C GLU A 72 11.83 1.01 -5.75
N LYS A 73 11.02 2.07 -5.87
CA LYS A 73 11.07 3.25 -4.97
C LYS A 73 10.18 3.08 -3.75
N ILE A 74 9.27 2.12 -3.74
CA ILE A 74 8.35 1.86 -2.64
C ILE A 74 9.06 0.97 -1.61
N GLN A 75 9.76 1.62 -0.69
CA GLN A 75 10.58 0.94 0.32
C GLN A 75 9.91 0.90 1.70
N THR A 76 8.98 1.84 1.94
CA THR A 76 8.23 1.96 3.19
C THR A 76 6.72 1.98 2.95
N CYS A 77 5.94 1.73 4.01
CA CYS A 77 4.49 1.88 3.97
C CYS A 77 4.07 3.31 3.59
N GLU A 78 4.80 4.32 4.06
CA GLU A 78 4.56 5.74 3.75
C GLU A 78 4.79 6.03 2.26
N ASP A 79 5.78 5.42 1.63
CA ASP A 79 6.01 5.55 0.18
C ASP A 79 4.82 5.00 -0.61
N ALA A 80 4.34 3.81 -0.25
CA ALA A 80 3.15 3.21 -0.84
C ALA A 80 1.92 4.11 -0.66
N ILE A 81 1.68 4.62 0.56
CA ILE A 81 0.56 5.54 0.85
C ILE A 81 0.65 6.79 -0.02
N ASN A 82 1.84 7.41 -0.10
CA ASN A 82 2.05 8.62 -0.88
C ASN A 82 1.84 8.35 -2.37
N PHE A 83 2.31 7.21 -2.86
CA PHE A 83 2.14 6.79 -4.25
C PHE A 83 0.65 6.63 -4.62
N ILE A 84 -0.10 5.92 -3.79
CA ILE A 84 -1.53 5.65 -4.01
C ILE A 84 -2.34 6.94 -3.87
N CYS A 85 -2.01 7.81 -2.90
CA CYS A 85 -2.65 9.12 -2.76
C CYS A 85 -2.38 10.05 -3.97
N ALA A 86 -1.22 9.91 -4.61
CA ALA A 86 -0.87 10.67 -5.82
C ALA A 86 -1.57 10.15 -7.09
N HIS A 87 -2.16 8.95 -7.04
CA HIS A 87 -2.88 8.31 -8.15
C HIS A 87 -4.39 8.20 -7.87
N PRO A 88 -5.16 9.29 -8.05
CA PRO A 88 -6.59 9.36 -7.71
C PRO A 88 -7.52 8.50 -8.59
N HIS A 89 -6.98 7.67 -9.49
CA HIS A 89 -7.75 6.70 -10.27
C HIS A 89 -7.88 5.32 -9.60
N ALA A 90 -7.22 5.12 -8.46
CA ALA A 90 -7.41 3.95 -7.60
C ALA A 90 -8.87 3.87 -7.13
N LYS A 91 -9.51 2.70 -7.31
CA LYS A 91 -10.97 2.54 -7.20
C LYS A 91 -11.38 1.53 -6.14
#